data_AF-A0A1B6HT49-F1
#
_entry.id   AF-A0A1B6HT49-F1
#
_cell.length_a   1.000
_cell.length_b   1.000
_cell.length_c   1.000
_cell.angle_alpha   90.00
_cell.angle_beta   90.00
_cell.angle_gamma   90.00
#
_symmetry.space_group_name_H-M   'P 1'
#
loop_
_entity.id
_entity.type
_entity.pdbx_description
1 polymer ?
#
loop_
_entity_poly.entity_id
_entity_poly.type
_entity_poly.pdbx_seq_one_letter_code
_entity_poly.pdbx_strand_id
1 'polypeptide(L)'
;LQPPCEPPSVSGRPATVVRPCRDFCLDFWSGCGARLPLRFQDALDCSRFLEYSTIGEACIPKPGCKESLKLRDLTSRLCDGVPDCADLSDELTCRYCRPGHILCANSPTCIPAHKRCNGHFDCPDHSDEKACLALSPSVAGLPALPSAHPGHTRTSGHVVFNEKGSLGKLCVDNLNTSGVNNSAVLLNVATSLCRTLLFQSVEEFRVETDKEEDVSNYVQMEDPTADQISFVQVPCPEKSVLHVTCKDAECGIQPARVTSGVEGLAKMAALGDWPWHAALLKDGVHVCDATVVHPQWLLTSASCFQGQQKAEWVARLGSVRLTSTTPWQQERHVVGMTKSPVEGSTVVLVKLDS
;
A
#
# COMPACT_ATOMS: atom_id res chain seq x y z
N LEU A 1 -2.85 4.28 33.97
CA LEU A 1 -3.94 3.50 33.35
C LEU A 1 -3.42 2.99 32.02
N GLN A 2 -2.57 1.96 32.05
CA GLN A 2 -2.27 1.18 30.85
C GLN A 2 -3.53 0.37 30.53
N PRO A 3 -3.96 0.24 29.26
CA PRO A 3 -4.97 -0.74 28.93
C PRO A 3 -4.48 -2.13 29.37
N PRO A 4 -5.36 -2.98 29.93
CA PRO A 4 -4.97 -4.32 30.32
C PRO A 4 -4.45 -5.07 29.09
N CYS A 5 -3.34 -5.78 29.24
CA CYS A 5 -2.95 -6.78 28.27
C CYS A 5 -4.06 -7.84 28.25
N GLU A 6 -4.93 -7.82 27.23
CA GLU A 6 -5.91 -8.88 27.05
C GLU A 6 -5.13 -10.18 26.81
N PRO A 7 -5.38 -11.24 27.60
CA PRO A 7 -4.84 -12.56 27.28
C PRO A 7 -5.37 -12.98 25.90
N PRO A 8 -4.58 -13.72 25.10
CA PRO A 8 -4.97 -14.13 23.76
C PRO A 8 -6.35 -14.80 23.82
N SER A 9 -7.29 -14.27 23.03
CA SER A 9 -8.58 -14.90 22.80
C SER A 9 -8.36 -16.35 22.38
N VAL A 10 -9.27 -17.22 22.82
CA VAL A 10 -9.30 -18.69 22.76
C VAL A 10 -9.17 -19.26 21.33
N SER A 11 -8.02 -19.06 20.71
CA SER A 11 -7.56 -19.73 19.49
C SER A 11 -6.08 -19.97 19.71
N GLY A 12 -5.65 -21.22 19.80
CA GLY A 12 -4.30 -21.67 20.19
C GLY A 12 -3.13 -21.25 19.27
N ARG A 13 -3.09 -20.01 18.81
CA ARG A 13 -1.96 -19.39 18.13
C ARG A 13 -0.93 -18.96 19.17
N PRO A 14 0.37 -19.25 19.01
CA PRO A 14 1.39 -18.64 19.84
C PRO A 14 1.30 -17.12 19.70
N ALA A 15 1.40 -16.38 20.80
CA ALA A 15 1.41 -14.92 20.77
C ALA A 15 2.62 -14.45 19.94
N THR A 16 2.38 -14.07 18.69
CA THR A 16 3.40 -13.46 17.83
C THR A 16 3.67 -12.07 18.36
N VAL A 17 4.88 -11.85 18.87
CA VAL A 17 5.31 -10.52 19.32
C VAL A 17 5.58 -9.67 18.09
N VAL A 18 4.58 -8.89 17.67
CA VAL A 18 4.72 -7.94 16.57
C VAL A 18 5.43 -6.68 17.09
N ARG A 19 6.53 -6.31 16.45
CA ARG A 19 7.40 -5.18 16.88
C ARG A 19 6.80 -3.83 16.47
N PRO A 20 7.08 -2.72 17.15
CA PRO A 20 6.67 -1.40 16.69
C PRO A 20 7.46 -0.98 15.44
N CYS A 21 6.89 -0.06 14.65
CA CYS A 21 7.62 0.54 13.53
C CYS A 21 8.74 1.47 14.04
N ARG A 22 9.77 1.69 13.21
CA ARG A 22 10.92 2.54 13.54
C ARG A 22 10.47 3.92 13.99
N ASP A 23 9.55 4.55 13.28
CA ASP A 23 9.03 5.88 13.62
C ASP A 23 8.37 5.90 14.99
N PHE A 24 7.52 4.92 15.27
CA PHE A 24 6.88 4.82 16.59
C PHE A 24 7.92 4.60 17.70
N CYS A 25 8.95 3.80 17.44
CA CYS A 25 10.06 3.62 18.36
C CYS A 25 10.82 4.92 18.60
N LEU A 26 11.22 5.64 17.54
CA LEU A 26 11.95 6.91 17.65
C LEU A 26 11.14 7.97 18.40
N ASP A 27 9.84 8.07 18.11
CA ASP A 27 8.91 9.00 18.76
C ASP A 27 8.74 8.65 20.25
N PHE A 28 8.71 7.35 20.57
CA PHE A 28 8.73 6.90 21.96
C PHE A 28 10.06 7.24 22.66
N TRP A 29 11.20 7.11 21.99
CA TRP A 29 12.50 7.46 22.56
C TRP A 29 12.65 8.95 22.84
N SER A 30 12.12 9.81 21.96
CA SER A 30 12.18 11.26 22.12
C SER A 30 11.37 11.75 23.34
N GLY A 31 10.23 11.11 23.65
CA GLY A 31 9.37 11.51 24.77
C GLY A 31 9.59 10.75 26.08
N CYS A 32 9.71 9.42 26.01
CA CYS A 32 9.66 8.52 27.15
C CYS A 32 10.92 7.67 27.33
N GLY A 33 11.80 7.58 26.33
CA GLY A 33 12.97 6.70 26.33
C GLY A 33 13.88 6.88 27.55
N ALA A 34 14.10 8.12 27.99
CA ALA A 34 14.91 8.42 29.18
C ALA A 34 14.37 7.83 30.50
N ARG A 35 13.11 7.39 30.53
CA ARG A 35 12.48 6.78 31.71
C ARG A 35 12.60 5.26 31.74
N LEU A 36 13.13 4.62 30.68
CA LEU A 36 13.28 3.17 30.63
C LEU A 36 14.54 2.70 31.38
N PRO A 37 14.43 1.64 32.21
CA PRO A 37 15.59 0.94 32.74
C PRO A 37 16.51 0.44 31.62
N LEU A 38 17.83 0.51 31.82
CA LEU A 38 18.86 0.10 30.86
C LEU A 38 18.60 -1.27 30.21
N ARG A 39 18.02 -2.22 30.96
CA ARG A 39 17.70 -3.58 30.47
C ARG A 39 16.71 -3.62 29.29
N PHE A 40 15.86 -2.60 29.16
CA PHE A 40 14.87 -2.50 28.08
C PHE A 40 15.34 -1.61 26.94
N GLN A 41 16.44 -0.86 27.13
CA GLN A 41 17.00 0.02 26.12
C GLN A 41 17.60 -0.78 24.96
N ASP A 42 18.35 -1.85 25.27
CA ASP A 42 18.94 -2.75 24.27
C ASP A 42 17.88 -3.52 23.45
N ALA A 43 16.69 -3.71 24.02
CA ALA A 43 15.57 -4.38 23.36
C ALA A 43 14.77 -3.45 22.42
N LEU A 44 14.94 -2.12 22.56
CA LEU A 44 14.25 -1.09 21.79
C LEU A 44 15.22 -0.32 20.88
N ASP A 45 16.17 -1.02 20.29
CA ASP A 45 17.02 -0.48 19.23
C ASP A 45 16.20 -0.27 17.95
N CYS A 46 15.72 0.96 17.72
CA CYS A 46 14.85 1.30 16.61
C CYS A 46 15.48 1.03 15.23
N SER A 47 16.82 0.97 15.15
CA SER A 47 17.50 0.64 13.89
C SER A 47 17.18 -0.79 13.40
N ARG A 48 16.70 -1.66 14.30
CA ARG A 48 16.31 -3.04 14.00
C ARG A 48 14.83 -3.19 13.62
N PHE A 49 14.07 -2.10 13.66
CA PHE A 49 12.66 -2.10 13.32
C PHE A 49 12.47 -1.63 11.89
N LEU A 50 11.48 -2.24 11.23
CA LEU A 50 11.08 -1.81 9.90
C LEU A 50 10.52 -0.40 9.97
N GLU A 51 10.85 0.39 8.97
CA GLU A 51 10.48 1.80 8.93
C GLU A 51 8.98 1.98 8.80
N TYR A 52 8.33 1.11 8.02
CA TYR A 52 6.92 1.22 7.67
C TYR A 52 6.16 -0.12 7.79
N SER A 53 4.88 0.00 8.11
CA SER A 53 3.92 -1.10 8.05
C SER A 53 3.35 -1.19 6.64
N THR A 54 3.89 -2.09 5.81
CA THR A 54 3.07 -2.57 4.69
C THR A 54 2.05 -3.54 5.24
N ILE A 55 0.82 -3.32 4.80
CA ILE A 55 -0.31 -4.25 4.75
C ILE A 55 0.20 -5.70 4.61
N GLY A 56 0.27 -6.41 5.75
CA GLY A 56 0.58 -7.84 5.84
C GLY A 56 1.63 -8.36 6.77
N GLU A 57 1.78 -7.68 7.90
CA GLU A 57 2.76 -7.94 8.97
C GLU A 57 4.21 -7.60 8.61
N ALA A 58 4.52 -6.34 8.89
CA ALA A 58 5.84 -5.85 9.23
C ALA A 58 5.63 -4.58 10.08
N CYS A 59 5.70 -4.70 11.40
CA CYS A 59 5.59 -3.64 12.41
C CYS A 59 4.21 -2.98 12.70
N ILE A 60 4.01 -2.60 13.98
CA ILE A 60 2.81 -1.89 14.48
C ILE A 60 3.06 -0.36 14.42
N PRO A 61 2.23 0.41 13.69
CA PRO A 61 2.32 1.87 13.69
C PRO A 61 1.85 2.47 15.03
N LYS A 62 2.10 3.76 15.24
CA LYS A 62 1.66 4.45 16.47
C LYS A 62 0.13 4.35 16.62
N PRO A 63 -0.39 3.78 17.72
CA PRO A 63 -1.83 3.64 17.92
C PRO A 63 -2.49 4.98 18.24
N GLY A 64 -3.81 5.05 18.01
CA GLY A 64 -4.64 6.21 18.38
C GLY A 64 -4.57 7.37 17.37
N CYS A 65 -4.31 7.07 16.09
CA CYS A 65 -4.26 8.09 15.06
C CYS A 65 -5.60 8.84 14.91
N LYS A 66 -6.72 8.13 14.88
CA LYS A 66 -8.07 8.71 14.86
C LYS A 66 -8.33 9.68 16.02
N GLU A 67 -7.93 9.31 17.24
CA GLU A 67 -8.05 10.16 18.43
C GLU A 67 -7.13 11.39 18.33
N SER A 68 -5.91 11.21 17.83
CA SER A 68 -4.97 12.31 17.59
C SER A 68 -5.54 13.34 16.60
N LEU A 69 -6.18 12.89 15.51
CA LEU A 69 -6.85 13.78 14.57
C LEU A 69 -7.96 14.60 15.25
N LYS A 70 -8.76 13.99 16.13
CA LYS A 70 -9.79 14.71 16.90
C LYS A 70 -9.19 15.74 17.85
N LEU A 71 -8.11 15.39 18.57
CA LEU A 71 -7.45 16.30 19.52
C LEU A 71 -6.80 17.51 18.83
N ARG A 72 -6.42 17.37 17.56
CA ARG A 72 -5.81 18.43 16.74
C ARG A 72 -6.84 19.26 15.97
N ASP A 73 -8.14 19.09 16.24
CA ASP A 73 -9.24 19.75 15.54
C ASP A 73 -9.26 19.45 14.02
N LEU A 74 -8.87 18.24 13.63
CA LEU A 74 -8.84 17.74 12.26
C LEU A 74 -9.98 16.75 11.99
N THR A 75 -11.16 16.95 12.58
CA THR A 75 -12.29 16.03 12.43
C THR A 75 -12.82 15.94 11.01
N SER A 76 -12.57 16.95 10.17
CA SER A 76 -12.91 16.94 8.75
C SER A 76 -12.14 15.90 7.93
N ARG A 77 -11.09 15.33 8.53
CA ARG A 77 -10.24 14.28 7.94
C ARG A 77 -10.68 12.86 8.31
N LEU A 78 -11.78 12.75 9.04
CA LEU A 78 -12.35 11.45 9.36
C LEU A 78 -13.41 11.14 8.32
N CYS A 79 -13.27 10.01 7.62
CA CYS A 79 -14.23 9.54 6.64
C CYS A 79 -14.41 10.50 5.46
N ASP A 80 -13.31 11.07 4.99
CA ASP A 80 -13.30 11.95 3.82
C ASP A 80 -12.83 11.23 2.55
N GLY A 81 -12.56 9.93 2.65
CA GLY A 81 -12.04 9.09 1.59
C GLY A 81 -10.53 9.24 1.38
N VAL A 82 -9.79 9.92 2.26
CA VAL A 82 -8.34 10.10 2.17
C VAL A 82 -7.66 9.55 3.42
N PRO A 83 -7.05 8.35 3.34
CA PRO A 83 -6.23 7.77 4.39
C PRO A 83 -5.18 8.72 4.95
N ASP A 84 -5.41 9.15 6.18
CA ASP A 84 -4.52 9.94 7.00
C ASP A 84 -3.86 9.14 8.12
N CYS A 85 -4.39 7.94 8.40
CA CYS A 85 -3.85 7.01 9.38
C CYS A 85 -3.26 5.75 8.77
N ALA A 86 -2.13 5.28 9.33
CA ALA A 86 -1.40 4.13 8.81
C ALA A 86 -2.15 2.82 9.05
N ASP A 87 -3.04 2.81 10.04
CA ASP A 87 -3.98 1.74 10.35
C ASP A 87 -5.35 1.93 9.68
N LEU A 88 -5.53 2.97 8.87
CA LEU A 88 -6.79 3.35 8.21
C LEU A 88 -7.96 3.64 9.17
N SER A 89 -7.70 3.82 10.47
CA SER A 89 -8.74 3.97 11.49
C SER A 89 -9.66 5.18 11.29
N ASP A 90 -9.19 6.19 10.56
CA ASP A 90 -9.95 7.34 10.09
C ASP A 90 -11.04 6.96 9.08
N GLU A 91 -10.79 6.00 8.18
CA GLU A 91 -11.68 5.65 7.07
C GLU A 91 -12.49 4.36 7.29
N LEU A 92 -12.11 3.50 8.24
CA LEU A 92 -12.78 2.20 8.45
C LEU A 92 -14.03 2.24 9.33
N THR A 93 -14.18 3.24 10.20
CA THR A 93 -15.28 3.29 11.17
C THR A 93 -16.06 4.60 11.04
N CYS A 94 -16.79 4.70 9.93
CA CYS A 94 -17.60 5.85 9.56
C CYS A 94 -19.05 5.67 10.01
N ARG A 95 -19.48 6.50 10.97
CA ARG A 95 -20.80 6.37 11.64
C ARG A 95 -21.99 6.48 10.70
N TYR A 96 -21.84 7.19 9.58
CA TYR A 96 -22.91 7.38 8.60
C TYR A 96 -22.99 6.24 7.57
N CYS A 97 -21.93 5.44 7.41
CA CYS A 97 -22.00 4.24 6.59
C CYS A 97 -22.83 3.18 7.32
N ARG A 98 -23.71 2.51 6.58
CA ARG A 98 -24.47 1.37 7.11
C ARG A 98 -23.52 0.20 7.39
N PRO A 99 -23.84 -0.68 8.36
CA PRO A 99 -23.08 -1.91 8.56
C PRO A 99 -22.92 -2.70 7.24
N GLY A 100 -21.73 -3.23 6.99
CA GLY A 100 -21.42 -3.96 5.74
C GLY A 100 -21.27 -3.08 4.50
N HIS A 101 -21.19 -1.76 4.65
CA HIS A 101 -20.78 -0.84 3.57
C HIS A 101 -19.30 -0.49 3.71
N ILE A 102 -18.66 -0.21 2.58
CA ILE A 102 -17.28 0.23 2.45
C ILE A 102 -17.25 1.67 1.96
N LEU A 103 -16.22 2.42 2.35
CA LEU A 103 -16.00 3.77 1.88
C LEU A 103 -15.25 3.76 0.54
N CYS A 104 -15.71 4.56 -0.42
CA CYS A 104 -15.01 4.80 -1.68
C CYS A 104 -13.69 5.55 -1.44
N ALA A 105 -12.70 5.34 -2.31
CA ALA A 105 -11.51 6.18 -2.25
C ALA A 105 -11.83 7.61 -2.74
N ASN A 106 -11.11 8.60 -2.20
CA ASN A 106 -11.20 10.01 -2.57
C ASN A 106 -12.62 10.62 -2.48
N SER A 107 -13.55 9.96 -1.79
CA SER A 107 -14.94 10.35 -1.73
C SER A 107 -15.59 9.87 -0.42
N PRO A 108 -16.45 10.69 0.22
CA PRO A 108 -17.18 10.28 1.41
C PRO A 108 -18.34 9.30 1.12
N THR A 109 -18.52 8.85 -0.13
CA THR A 109 -19.59 7.92 -0.53
C THR A 109 -19.34 6.51 -0.01
N CYS A 110 -20.35 5.88 0.61
CA CYS A 110 -20.30 4.46 0.97
C CYS A 110 -21.10 3.61 -0.02
N ILE A 111 -20.55 2.45 -0.39
CA ILE A 111 -21.22 1.44 -1.20
C ILE A 111 -21.31 0.12 -0.42
N PRO A 112 -22.27 -0.77 -0.71
CA PRO A 112 -22.29 -2.09 -0.09
C PRO A 112 -21.02 -2.90 -0.40
N ALA A 113 -20.49 -3.66 0.56
CA ALA A 113 -19.24 -4.41 0.37
C ALA A 113 -19.24 -5.39 -0.81
N HIS A 114 -20.40 -5.96 -1.15
CA HIS A 114 -20.56 -6.85 -2.30
C HIS A 114 -20.46 -6.14 -3.67
N LYS A 115 -20.50 -4.81 -3.69
CA LYS A 115 -20.32 -4.02 -4.90
C LYS A 115 -18.86 -3.78 -5.27
N ARG A 116 -17.92 -4.14 -4.38
CA ARG A 116 -16.50 -4.10 -4.72
C ARG A 116 -16.16 -5.19 -5.72
N CYS A 117 -15.51 -4.81 -6.83
CA CYS A 117 -15.07 -5.70 -7.89
C CYS A 117 -16.24 -6.46 -8.52
N ASN A 118 -17.37 -5.79 -8.72
CA ASN A 118 -18.58 -6.37 -9.32
C ASN A 118 -18.71 -6.10 -10.83
N GLY A 119 -17.73 -5.44 -11.45
CA GLY A 119 -17.73 -5.03 -12.86
C GLY A 119 -18.46 -3.72 -13.15
N HIS A 120 -19.00 -3.04 -12.13
CA HIS A 120 -19.73 -1.78 -12.24
C HIS A 120 -19.06 -0.69 -11.43
N PHE A 121 -18.93 0.50 -12.01
CA PHE A 121 -18.42 1.66 -11.29
C PHE A 121 -19.51 2.27 -10.40
N ASP A 122 -19.59 1.81 -9.16
CA ASP A 122 -20.49 2.34 -8.12
C ASP A 122 -19.84 3.50 -7.34
N CYS A 123 -18.51 3.54 -7.23
CA CYS A 123 -17.81 4.69 -6.65
C CYS A 123 -17.62 5.82 -7.68
N PRO A 124 -17.73 7.10 -7.28
CA PRO A 124 -17.51 8.24 -8.19
C PRO A 124 -16.12 8.28 -8.84
N ASP A 125 -15.11 7.70 -8.18
CA ASP A 125 -13.72 7.64 -8.64
C ASP A 125 -13.34 6.26 -9.21
N HIS A 126 -14.33 5.38 -9.38
CA HIS A 126 -14.19 4.00 -9.86
C HIS A 126 -13.21 3.15 -9.02
N SER A 127 -13.00 3.52 -7.75
CA SER A 127 -12.05 2.82 -6.88
C SER A 127 -12.49 1.40 -6.50
N ASP A 128 -13.79 1.16 -6.50
CA ASP A 128 -14.40 -0.13 -6.24
C ASP A 128 -14.01 -1.21 -7.24
N GLU A 129 -13.67 -0.83 -8.47
CA GLU A 129 -13.25 -1.72 -9.55
C GLU A 129 -11.73 -1.70 -9.81
N LYS A 130 -10.96 -1.07 -8.91
CA LYS A 130 -9.49 -1.02 -8.98
C LYS A 130 -8.85 -2.03 -8.04
N ALA A 131 -7.72 -2.60 -8.44
CA ALA A 131 -6.92 -3.52 -7.63
C ALA A 131 -7.71 -4.73 -7.07
N CYS A 132 -8.65 -5.26 -7.85
CA CYS A 132 -9.42 -6.48 -7.53
C CYS A 132 -8.56 -7.74 -7.47
N LEU A 133 -7.43 -7.70 -8.18
CA LEU A 133 -6.36 -8.68 -8.11
C LEU A 133 -5.10 -8.02 -7.56
N ALA A 134 -4.34 -8.78 -6.79
CA ALA A 134 -3.04 -8.36 -6.30
C ALA A 134 -2.07 -9.54 -6.24
N LEU A 135 -0.80 -9.22 -6.03
CA LEU A 135 0.23 -10.19 -5.70
C LEU A 135 0.52 -10.12 -4.21
N SER A 136 0.41 -11.25 -3.52
CA SER A 136 0.74 -11.34 -2.09
C SER A 136 1.33 -12.71 -1.75
N PRO A 137 2.35 -12.78 -0.88
CA PRO A 137 2.85 -14.07 -0.40
C PRO A 137 1.80 -14.82 0.44
N SER A 138 0.91 -14.11 1.14
CA SER A 138 -0.14 -14.72 1.97
C SER A 138 -1.45 -13.93 1.93
N VAL A 139 -2.55 -14.62 2.22
CA VAL A 139 -3.89 -14.02 2.37
C VAL A 139 -4.05 -13.41 3.76
N ALA A 140 -3.47 -14.02 4.80
CA ALA A 140 -3.47 -13.49 6.16
C ALA A 140 -2.80 -12.11 6.27
N GLY A 141 -1.87 -11.81 5.35
CA GLY A 141 -1.21 -10.52 5.25
C GLY A 141 -2.00 -9.46 4.47
N LEU A 142 -3.16 -9.76 3.90
CA LEU A 142 -3.99 -8.73 3.31
C LEU A 142 -5.00 -8.33 4.39
N PRO A 143 -4.95 -7.10 4.93
CA PRO A 143 -6.13 -6.55 5.55
C PRO A 143 -7.22 -6.73 4.50
N ALA A 144 -8.31 -7.38 4.89
CA ALA A 144 -9.56 -7.32 4.17
C ALA A 144 -10.00 -5.86 4.24
N LEU A 145 -9.33 -4.99 3.48
CA LEU A 145 -9.43 -3.54 3.56
C LEU A 145 -10.90 -3.23 3.33
N PRO A 146 -11.65 -2.77 4.35
CA PRO A 146 -13.05 -2.37 4.20
C PRO A 146 -13.20 -1.06 3.39
N SER A 147 -12.27 -0.81 2.47
CA SER A 147 -12.14 0.40 1.69
C SER A 147 -11.75 0.05 0.27
N ALA A 148 -12.26 0.82 -0.69
CA ALA A 148 -11.91 0.74 -2.11
C ALA A 148 -10.48 1.24 -2.42
N HIS A 149 -9.68 1.54 -1.39
CA HIS A 149 -8.31 1.99 -1.58
C HIS A 149 -7.43 0.91 -2.24
N PRO A 150 -6.62 1.30 -3.25
CA PRO A 150 -5.61 0.42 -3.83
C PRO A 150 -4.62 -0.06 -2.76
N GLY A 151 -4.38 -1.38 -2.71
CA GLY A 151 -3.33 -1.95 -1.86
C GLY A 151 -1.92 -1.62 -2.37
N HIS A 152 -0.90 -1.98 -1.59
CA HIS A 152 0.48 -1.91 -2.05
C HIS A 152 0.68 -2.89 -3.23
N THR A 153 1.12 -2.39 -4.38
CA THR A 153 1.48 -3.26 -5.52
C THR A 153 2.78 -3.96 -5.21
N ARG A 154 2.74 -5.30 -5.05
CA ARG A 154 3.96 -6.11 -4.94
C ARG A 154 4.41 -6.53 -6.32
N THR A 155 5.71 -6.65 -6.51
CA THR A 155 6.31 -7.16 -7.75
C THR A 155 6.17 -8.68 -7.86
N SER A 156 6.06 -9.39 -6.73
CA SER A 156 5.91 -10.84 -6.72
C SER A 156 4.98 -11.34 -5.62
N GLY A 157 4.38 -12.50 -5.86
CA GLY A 157 3.56 -13.21 -4.89
C GLY A 157 2.55 -14.17 -5.54
N HIS A 158 1.70 -14.76 -4.71
CA HIS A 158 0.54 -15.52 -5.17
C HIS A 158 -0.54 -14.57 -5.67
N VAL A 159 -1.27 -15.00 -6.70
CA VAL A 159 -2.42 -14.25 -7.21
C VAL A 159 -3.57 -14.35 -6.21
N VAL A 160 -3.83 -13.23 -5.56
CA VAL A 160 -4.93 -13.06 -4.61
C VAL A 160 -6.03 -12.24 -5.26
N PHE A 161 -7.27 -12.55 -4.92
CA PHE A 161 -8.44 -11.80 -5.37
C PHE A 161 -9.18 -11.24 -4.17
N ASN A 162 -9.82 -10.09 -4.36
CA ASN A 162 -10.67 -9.44 -3.38
C ASN A 162 -11.98 -9.02 -4.06
N GLU A 163 -12.94 -9.95 -4.12
CA GLU A 163 -14.20 -9.76 -4.82
C GLU A 163 -15.38 -9.91 -3.86
N LYS A 164 -16.37 -9.00 -3.94
CA LYS A 164 -17.62 -9.05 -3.14
C LYS A 164 -17.41 -9.13 -1.62
N GLY A 165 -16.26 -8.66 -1.12
CA GLY A 165 -15.87 -8.76 0.29
C GLY A 165 -15.33 -10.13 0.70
N SER A 166 -15.05 -11.01 -0.27
CA SER A 166 -14.36 -12.28 -0.08
C SER A 166 -12.92 -12.18 -0.59
N LEU A 167 -11.98 -12.57 0.27
CA LEU A 167 -10.56 -12.62 -0.03
C LEU A 167 -10.16 -14.08 -0.20
N GLY A 168 -9.29 -14.37 -1.17
CA GLY A 168 -8.79 -15.72 -1.40
C GLY A 168 -7.69 -15.77 -2.46
N LYS A 169 -7.41 -16.99 -2.96
CA LYS A 169 -6.38 -17.23 -3.99
C LYS A 169 -6.97 -17.82 -5.27
N LEU A 170 -6.29 -17.57 -6.38
CA LEU A 170 -6.60 -18.20 -7.67
C LEU A 170 -6.12 -19.66 -7.67
N CYS A 171 -7.06 -20.58 -7.81
CA CYS A 171 -6.82 -22.02 -7.97
C CYS A 171 -6.58 -22.37 -9.45
N VAL A 172 -5.58 -23.21 -9.69
CA VAL A 172 -5.20 -23.68 -11.04
C VAL A 172 -5.19 -25.21 -11.17
N ASP A 173 -5.86 -25.94 -10.26
CA ASP A 173 -5.95 -27.40 -10.26
C ASP A 173 -6.41 -27.96 -11.63
N ASN A 174 -7.49 -27.39 -12.19
CA ASN A 174 -8.06 -27.82 -13.48
C ASN A 174 -7.17 -27.52 -14.70
N LEU A 175 -6.17 -26.64 -14.53
CA LEU A 175 -5.19 -26.29 -15.57
C LEU A 175 -3.93 -27.16 -15.49
N ASN A 176 -3.79 -28.02 -14.49
CA ASN A 176 -2.63 -28.92 -14.36
C ASN A 176 -2.88 -30.28 -15.04
N THR A 177 -4.15 -30.71 -15.16
CA THR A 177 -4.53 -32.07 -15.61
C THR A 177 -4.68 -32.25 -17.13
N SER A 178 -4.85 -31.18 -17.91
CA SER A 178 -5.16 -31.28 -19.34
C SER A 178 -3.95 -30.90 -20.21
N GLY A 179 -2.99 -31.81 -20.37
CA GLY A 179 -1.63 -31.59 -20.90
C GLY A 179 -1.41 -31.02 -22.32
N VAL A 180 -2.18 -30.05 -22.81
CA VAL A 180 -1.86 -29.28 -24.03
C VAL A 180 -2.30 -27.81 -23.88
N ASN A 181 -1.38 -26.86 -24.09
CA ASN A 181 -1.53 -25.38 -24.09
C ASN A 181 -1.76 -24.64 -22.75
N ASN A 182 -1.75 -25.30 -21.59
CA ASN A 182 -2.02 -24.63 -20.31
C ASN A 182 -0.95 -23.61 -19.90
N SER A 183 0.30 -23.79 -20.32
CA SER A 183 1.38 -22.81 -20.09
C SER A 183 1.13 -21.48 -20.81
N ALA A 184 0.54 -21.50 -21.99
CA ALA A 184 0.19 -20.29 -22.74
C ALA A 184 -0.96 -19.53 -22.07
N VAL A 185 -1.96 -20.25 -21.55
CA VAL A 185 -3.08 -19.65 -20.80
C VAL A 185 -2.57 -18.99 -19.52
N LEU A 186 -1.75 -19.70 -18.73
CA LEU A 186 -1.17 -19.15 -17.50
C LEU A 186 -0.27 -17.94 -17.78
N LEU A 187 0.49 -17.96 -18.87
CA LEU A 187 1.29 -16.81 -19.30
C LEU A 187 0.40 -15.61 -19.67
N ASN A 188 -0.71 -15.82 -20.38
CA ASN A 188 -1.65 -14.75 -20.73
C ASN A 188 -2.29 -14.14 -19.47
N VAL A 189 -2.69 -14.99 -18.51
CA VAL A 189 -3.22 -14.54 -17.20
C VAL A 189 -2.17 -13.73 -16.46
N ALA A 190 -0.93 -14.23 -16.33
CA ALA A 190 0.16 -13.52 -15.68
C ALA A 190 0.49 -12.19 -16.38
N THR A 191 0.48 -12.16 -17.71
CA THR A 191 0.75 -10.94 -18.50
C THR A 191 -0.34 -9.91 -18.31
N SER A 192 -1.61 -10.32 -18.36
CA SER A 192 -2.76 -9.45 -18.12
C SER A 192 -2.75 -8.90 -16.68
N LEU A 193 -2.44 -9.75 -15.71
CA LEU A 193 -2.29 -9.37 -14.31
C LEU A 193 -1.18 -8.31 -14.12
N CYS A 194 0.03 -8.57 -14.64
CA CYS A 194 1.15 -7.63 -14.49
C CYS A 194 0.84 -6.27 -15.13
N ARG A 195 0.20 -6.24 -16.31
CA ARG A 195 -0.25 -4.98 -16.94
C ARG A 195 -1.29 -4.25 -16.08
N THR A 196 -2.25 -4.97 -15.52
CA THR A 196 -3.27 -4.39 -14.61
C THR A 196 -2.64 -3.85 -13.33
N LEU A 197 -1.53 -4.44 -12.88
CA LEU A 197 -0.72 -3.99 -11.75
C LEU A 197 0.35 -2.94 -12.12
N LEU A 198 0.29 -2.38 -13.34
CA LEU A 198 1.16 -1.31 -13.85
C LEU A 198 2.61 -1.76 -14.11
N PHE A 199 2.79 -3.00 -14.55
CA PHE A 199 4.08 -3.55 -14.99
C PHE A 199 4.04 -3.87 -16.49
N GLN A 200 5.18 -3.68 -17.17
CA GLN A 200 5.28 -3.93 -18.61
C GLN A 200 5.36 -5.41 -18.96
N SER A 201 5.99 -6.22 -18.10
CA SER A 201 6.32 -7.61 -18.43
C SER A 201 6.23 -8.56 -17.23
N VAL A 202 6.20 -9.86 -17.54
CA VAL A 202 6.31 -10.96 -16.57
C VAL A 202 7.76 -11.44 -16.59
N GLU A 203 8.41 -11.52 -15.44
CA GLU A 203 9.74 -12.11 -15.30
C GLU A 203 9.66 -13.62 -15.08
N GLU A 204 8.78 -14.08 -14.20
CA GLU A 204 8.61 -15.49 -13.87
C GLU A 204 7.15 -15.76 -13.49
N PHE A 205 6.63 -16.93 -13.84
CA PHE A 205 5.41 -17.47 -13.26
C PHE A 205 5.58 -18.96 -12.97
N ARG A 206 4.97 -19.44 -11.90
CA ARG A 206 5.04 -20.85 -11.50
C ARG A 206 3.81 -21.26 -10.72
N VAL A 207 3.48 -22.55 -10.80
CA VAL A 207 2.41 -23.14 -10.00
C VAL A 207 3.04 -23.73 -8.75
N GLU A 208 2.55 -23.30 -7.58
CA GLU A 208 2.98 -23.80 -6.28
C GLU A 208 1.78 -24.40 -5.54
N THR A 209 2.04 -25.32 -4.61
CA THR A 209 1.03 -25.78 -3.67
C THR A 209 0.90 -24.76 -2.54
N ASP A 210 -0.33 -24.32 -2.26
CA ASP A 210 -0.60 -23.41 -1.17
C ASP A 210 -0.32 -24.07 0.19
N LYS A 211 0.62 -23.48 0.93
CA LYS A 211 1.02 -23.92 2.26
C LYS A 211 0.23 -23.24 3.38
N GLU A 212 -0.62 -22.28 3.05
CA GLU A 212 -1.43 -21.56 4.03
C GLU A 212 -2.62 -22.45 4.46
N GLU A 213 -2.66 -22.79 5.75
CA GLU A 213 -3.69 -23.69 6.30
C GLU A 213 -5.05 -22.99 6.44
N ASP A 214 -5.06 -21.67 6.66
CA ASP A 214 -6.25 -20.87 6.94
C ASP A 214 -7.02 -20.40 5.68
N VAL A 215 -6.54 -20.71 4.47
CA VAL A 215 -7.21 -20.28 3.23
C VAL A 215 -8.29 -21.29 2.85
N SER A 216 -9.55 -20.88 3.03
CA SER A 216 -10.73 -21.66 2.61
C SER A 216 -11.31 -21.22 1.27
N ASN A 217 -11.00 -20.01 0.83
CA ASN A 217 -11.61 -19.39 -0.35
C ASN A 217 -10.66 -19.48 -1.54
N TYR A 218 -10.98 -20.38 -2.44
CA TYR A 218 -10.30 -20.52 -3.72
C TYR A 218 -11.27 -20.17 -4.85
N VAL A 219 -10.78 -19.51 -5.88
CA VAL A 219 -11.57 -19.17 -7.06
C VAL A 219 -10.89 -19.65 -8.33
N GLN A 220 -11.69 -19.82 -9.37
CA GLN A 220 -11.24 -20.03 -10.73
C GLN A 220 -11.81 -18.92 -11.62
N MET A 221 -11.05 -18.54 -12.64
CA MET A 221 -11.53 -17.64 -13.71
C MET A 221 -12.58 -18.39 -14.54
N GLU A 222 -13.75 -17.79 -14.73
CA GLU A 222 -14.84 -18.38 -15.51
C GLU A 222 -14.50 -18.39 -17.01
N ASP A 223 -14.03 -17.26 -17.54
CA ASP A 223 -13.55 -17.13 -18.91
C ASP A 223 -12.28 -16.25 -18.96
N PRO A 224 -11.10 -16.82 -19.27
CA PRO A 224 -9.86 -16.06 -19.39
C PRO A 224 -9.76 -15.22 -20.67
N THR A 225 -10.73 -15.34 -21.59
CA THR A 225 -10.78 -14.59 -22.85
C THR A 225 -11.82 -13.47 -22.85
N ALA A 226 -12.64 -13.36 -21.80
CA ALA A 226 -13.63 -12.31 -21.67
C ALA A 226 -12.99 -10.94 -21.34
N ASP A 227 -13.63 -9.86 -21.80
CA ASP A 227 -13.22 -8.48 -21.52
C ASP A 227 -13.36 -8.11 -20.03
N GLN A 228 -14.21 -8.83 -19.30
CA GLN A 228 -14.42 -8.68 -17.85
C GLN A 228 -14.05 -9.97 -17.14
N ILE A 229 -13.23 -9.83 -16.10
CA ILE A 229 -12.75 -10.98 -15.32
C ILE A 229 -13.80 -11.34 -14.27
N SER A 230 -14.47 -12.48 -14.41
CA SER A 230 -15.34 -13.05 -13.38
C SER A 230 -14.67 -14.24 -12.69
N PHE A 231 -14.81 -14.29 -11.36
CA PHE A 231 -14.32 -15.40 -10.56
C PHE A 231 -15.47 -16.18 -9.95
N VAL A 232 -15.34 -17.50 -9.96
CA VAL A 232 -16.29 -18.41 -9.33
C VAL A 232 -15.57 -19.15 -8.21
N GLN A 233 -16.17 -19.20 -7.03
CA GLN A 233 -15.65 -19.98 -5.91
C GLN A 233 -15.70 -21.47 -6.25
N VAL A 234 -14.56 -22.14 -6.08
CA VAL A 234 -14.41 -23.56 -6.40
C VAL A 234 -13.68 -24.31 -5.27
N PRO A 235 -14.00 -25.59 -5.03
CA PRO A 235 -13.14 -26.46 -4.24
C PRO A 235 -11.78 -26.63 -4.94
N CYS A 236 -10.67 -26.39 -4.23
CA CYS A 236 -9.30 -26.54 -4.73
C CYS A 236 -8.59 -27.67 -3.96
N PRO A 237 -8.85 -28.95 -4.29
CA PRO A 237 -8.37 -30.10 -3.50
C PRO A 237 -6.85 -30.24 -3.47
N GLU A 238 -6.16 -29.96 -4.58
CA GLU A 238 -4.69 -30.04 -4.67
C GLU A 238 -4.02 -28.76 -4.17
N LYS A 239 -4.82 -27.72 -3.88
CA LYS A 239 -4.35 -26.40 -3.46
C LYS A 239 -3.31 -25.80 -4.42
N SER A 240 -3.41 -26.05 -5.72
CA SER A 240 -2.47 -25.50 -6.70
C SER A 240 -2.81 -24.03 -6.95
N VAL A 241 -1.86 -23.14 -6.67
CA VAL A 241 -1.99 -21.69 -6.82
C VAL A 241 -0.93 -21.11 -7.73
N LEU A 242 -1.24 -19.98 -8.37
CA LEU A 242 -0.33 -19.30 -9.29
C LEU A 242 0.52 -18.28 -8.53
N HIS A 243 1.85 -18.41 -8.61
CA HIS A 243 2.82 -17.41 -8.20
C HIS A 243 3.34 -16.66 -9.44
N VAL A 244 3.35 -15.33 -9.39
CA VAL A 244 3.80 -14.46 -10.50
C VAL A 244 4.81 -13.44 -9.98
N THR A 245 5.82 -13.17 -10.80
CA THR A 245 6.80 -12.10 -10.63
C THR A 245 6.70 -11.18 -11.85
N CYS A 246 6.28 -9.94 -11.63
CA CYS A 246 6.22 -8.89 -12.63
C CYS A 246 7.52 -8.06 -12.65
N LYS A 247 7.84 -7.49 -13.80
CA LYS A 247 9.04 -6.68 -14.02
C LYS A 247 8.73 -5.42 -14.81
N ASP A 248 9.63 -4.45 -14.70
CA ASP A 248 9.60 -3.19 -15.43
C ASP A 248 8.33 -2.40 -15.11
N ALA A 249 8.29 -1.78 -13.93
CA ALA A 249 7.18 -0.92 -13.54
C ALA A 249 7.01 0.24 -14.54
N GLU A 250 5.79 0.46 -15.01
CA GLU A 250 5.49 1.57 -15.91
C GLU A 250 5.64 2.91 -15.18
N CYS A 251 6.26 3.88 -15.85
CA CYS A 251 6.44 5.22 -15.32
C CYS A 251 5.49 6.22 -16.01
N GLY A 252 5.14 7.29 -15.30
CA GLY A 252 4.30 8.36 -15.85
C GLY A 252 2.80 8.08 -15.91
N ILE A 253 2.33 7.00 -15.26
CA ILE A 253 0.90 6.63 -15.21
C ILE A 253 0.25 7.16 -13.94
N GLN A 254 -1.00 7.62 -14.06
CA GLN A 254 -1.84 8.10 -12.94
C GLN A 254 -2.90 7.04 -12.61
N PRO A 255 -2.61 6.05 -11.76
CA PRO A 255 -3.49 4.88 -11.57
C PRO A 255 -4.86 5.19 -10.96
N ALA A 256 -4.99 6.31 -10.27
CA ALA A 256 -6.27 6.72 -9.69
C ALA A 256 -7.11 7.58 -10.63
N ARG A 257 -6.54 8.13 -11.71
CA ARG A 257 -7.20 9.15 -12.52
C ARG A 257 -7.98 8.54 -13.68
N VAL A 258 -9.29 8.77 -13.68
CA VAL A 258 -10.22 8.26 -14.71
C VAL A 258 -10.27 9.19 -15.95
N THR A 259 -10.10 10.50 -15.77
CA THR A 259 -10.20 11.49 -16.84
C THR A 259 -8.83 11.91 -17.35
N SER A 260 -8.59 11.78 -18.66
CA SER A 260 -7.40 12.33 -19.32
C SER A 260 -7.51 13.85 -19.50
N GLY A 261 -6.38 14.55 -19.51
CA GLY A 261 -6.31 16.00 -19.80
C GLY A 261 -6.10 16.90 -18.57
N VAL A 262 -6.37 18.21 -18.72
CA VAL A 262 -6.20 19.25 -17.68
C VAL A 262 -7.55 19.86 -17.26
N GLU A 263 -8.63 19.52 -17.98
CA GLU A 263 -9.98 19.95 -17.67
C GLU A 263 -10.48 19.24 -16.40
N GLY A 264 -10.97 20.01 -15.42
CA GLY A 264 -11.50 19.45 -14.18
C GLY A 264 -10.46 19.11 -13.09
N LEU A 265 -9.24 19.67 -13.15
CA LEU A 265 -8.30 19.57 -12.02
C LEU A 265 -8.96 20.12 -10.74
N ALA A 266 -9.24 19.22 -9.79
CA ALA A 266 -9.72 19.61 -8.49
C ALA A 266 -8.70 20.52 -7.80
N LYS A 267 -9.19 21.39 -6.91
CA LYS A 267 -8.34 22.30 -6.13
C LYS A 267 -7.30 21.56 -5.28
N MET A 268 -7.55 20.28 -4.97
CA MET A 268 -6.68 19.41 -4.20
C MET A 268 -6.45 18.12 -5.00
N ALA A 269 -5.20 17.66 -5.03
CA ALA A 269 -4.86 16.36 -5.60
C ALA A 269 -5.51 15.23 -4.80
N ALA A 270 -5.99 14.21 -5.50
CA ALA A 270 -6.43 12.95 -4.93
C ALA A 270 -5.25 11.97 -4.80
N LEU A 271 -5.46 10.90 -4.03
CA LEU A 271 -4.50 9.81 -3.94
C LEU A 271 -4.29 9.19 -5.32
N GLY A 272 -3.04 9.04 -5.74
CA GLY A 272 -2.68 8.46 -7.04
C GLY A 272 -2.75 9.41 -8.24
N ASP A 273 -3.11 10.70 -8.04
CA ASP A 273 -3.01 11.71 -9.11
C ASP A 273 -1.56 11.99 -9.50
N TRP A 274 -0.66 12.10 -8.51
CA TRP A 274 0.74 12.47 -8.73
C TRP A 274 1.68 11.51 -7.98
N PRO A 275 1.77 10.24 -8.41
CA PRO A 275 2.52 9.22 -7.67
C PRO A 275 4.03 9.49 -7.62
N TRP A 276 4.54 10.31 -8.55
CA TRP A 276 5.94 10.75 -8.59
C TRP A 276 6.23 11.99 -7.74
N HIS A 277 5.26 12.56 -7.02
CA HIS A 277 5.53 13.69 -6.13
C HIS A 277 6.27 13.22 -4.87
N ALA A 278 7.30 13.98 -4.49
CA ALA A 278 8.03 13.80 -3.24
C ALA A 278 8.19 15.15 -2.52
N ALA A 279 8.00 15.13 -1.21
CA ALA A 279 8.24 16.26 -0.34
C ALA A 279 9.63 16.15 0.27
N LEU A 280 10.45 17.19 0.17
CA LEU A 280 11.76 17.27 0.82
C LEU A 280 11.63 17.99 2.15
N LEU A 281 11.97 17.28 3.21
CA LEU A 281 11.93 17.76 4.58
C LEU A 281 13.33 17.91 5.13
N LYS A 282 13.51 18.98 5.91
CA LYS A 282 14.68 19.22 6.74
C LYS A 282 14.21 19.31 8.18
N ASP A 283 14.80 18.49 9.05
CA ASP A 283 14.44 18.45 10.48
C ASP A 283 12.92 18.30 10.70
N GLY A 284 12.26 17.53 9.83
CA GLY A 284 10.80 17.32 9.83
C GLY A 284 9.95 18.46 9.27
N VAL A 285 10.57 19.54 8.77
CA VAL A 285 9.89 20.69 8.16
C VAL A 285 10.01 20.63 6.64
N HIS A 286 8.89 20.75 5.93
CA HIS A 286 8.88 20.83 4.47
C HIS A 286 9.63 22.09 3.99
N VAL A 287 10.51 21.91 3.01
CA VAL A 287 11.27 23.01 2.40
C VAL A 287 10.99 23.12 0.90
N CYS A 288 10.96 21.99 0.21
CA CYS A 288 10.85 21.93 -1.24
C CYS A 288 10.11 20.67 -1.70
N ASP A 289 9.72 20.68 -2.96
CA ASP A 289 9.17 19.52 -3.66
C ASP A 289 10.20 18.92 -4.62
N ALA A 290 10.01 17.65 -4.95
CA ALA A 290 10.82 16.91 -5.89
C ALA A 290 9.96 15.92 -6.69
N THR A 291 10.50 15.46 -7.82
CA THR A 291 9.86 14.48 -8.68
C THR A 291 10.67 13.19 -8.71
N VAL A 292 10.02 12.06 -8.47
CA VAL A 292 10.61 10.73 -8.63
C VAL A 292 10.89 10.47 -10.10
N VAL A 293 12.16 10.20 -10.43
CA VAL A 293 12.59 9.81 -11.78
C VAL A 293 13.14 8.37 -11.81
N HIS A 294 13.43 7.82 -10.62
CA HIS A 294 13.88 6.45 -10.40
C HIS A 294 13.53 6.05 -8.95
N PRO A 295 13.39 4.75 -8.62
CA PRO A 295 13.20 4.28 -7.23
C PRO A 295 14.19 4.81 -6.18
N GLN A 296 15.33 5.35 -6.60
CA GLN A 296 16.38 5.90 -5.73
C GLN A 296 16.83 7.31 -6.12
N TRP A 297 16.21 7.92 -7.13
CA TRP A 297 16.60 9.25 -7.62
C TRP A 297 15.40 10.17 -7.74
N LEU A 298 15.57 11.35 -7.15
CA LEU A 298 14.64 12.47 -7.27
C LEU A 298 15.28 13.59 -8.10
N LEU A 299 14.42 14.36 -8.76
CA LEU A 299 14.77 15.56 -9.49
C LEU A 299 14.19 16.78 -8.77
N THR A 300 15.01 17.78 -8.49
CA THR A 300 14.59 19.04 -7.84
C THR A 300 15.52 20.19 -8.23
N SER A 301 15.40 21.34 -7.54
CA SER A 301 16.24 22.52 -7.72
C SER A 301 17.35 22.64 -6.66
N ALA A 302 18.53 23.10 -7.07
CA ALA A 302 19.69 23.41 -6.25
C ALA A 302 19.41 24.50 -5.21
N SER A 303 18.45 25.38 -5.51
CA SER A 303 18.00 26.45 -4.62
C SER A 303 17.46 25.92 -3.29
N CYS A 304 16.88 24.71 -3.28
CA CYS A 304 16.37 24.04 -2.09
C CYS A 304 17.45 23.76 -1.03
N PHE A 305 18.70 23.60 -1.45
CA PHE A 305 19.80 23.19 -0.57
C PHE A 305 20.76 24.36 -0.25
N GLN A 306 20.42 25.59 -0.66
CA GLN A 306 21.30 26.74 -0.48
C GLN A 306 21.43 27.13 1.00
N GLY A 307 22.66 27.23 1.49
CA GLY A 307 22.95 27.57 2.88
C GLY A 307 22.74 26.43 3.89
N GLN A 308 22.53 25.19 3.43
CA GLN A 308 22.13 24.06 4.28
C GLN A 308 22.99 22.80 4.07
N GLN A 309 24.32 22.96 3.94
CA GLN A 309 25.22 21.86 3.52
C GLN A 309 25.41 20.73 4.54
N LYS A 310 25.04 20.92 5.81
CA LYS A 310 25.16 19.91 6.88
C LYS A 310 23.81 19.44 7.41
N ALA A 311 22.71 19.87 6.80
CA ALA A 311 21.39 19.45 7.25
C ALA A 311 21.12 18.00 6.85
N GLU A 312 20.43 17.26 7.71
CA GLU A 312 19.86 15.97 7.34
C GLU A 312 18.57 16.20 6.57
N TRP A 313 18.44 15.49 5.45
CA TRP A 313 17.32 15.62 4.53
C TRP A 313 16.60 14.30 4.40
N VAL A 314 15.28 14.37 4.42
CA VAL A 314 14.38 13.23 4.25
C VAL A 314 13.44 13.53 3.10
N ALA A 315 13.26 12.57 2.20
CA ALA A 315 12.23 12.62 1.18
C ALA A 315 11.02 11.81 1.67
N ARG A 316 9.84 12.45 1.73
CA ARG A 316 8.56 11.79 1.99
C ARG A 316 7.78 11.60 0.70
N LEU A 317 7.30 10.39 0.48
CA LEU A 317 6.54 9.97 -0.71
C LEU A 317 5.24 9.28 -0.29
N GLY A 318 4.28 9.13 -1.20
CA GLY A 318 3.07 8.33 -0.96
C GLY A 318 2.03 8.96 -0.03
N SER A 319 2.09 10.27 0.19
CA SER A 319 1.11 11.03 0.97
C SER A 319 0.65 12.28 0.21
N VAL A 320 -0.65 12.56 0.29
CA VAL A 320 -1.27 13.78 -0.26
C VAL A 320 -1.22 14.94 0.74
N ARG A 321 -1.13 14.64 2.03
CA ARG A 321 -1.20 15.61 3.13
C ARG A 321 0.04 15.46 4.01
N LEU A 322 0.87 16.49 4.09
CA LEU A 322 2.14 16.46 4.84
C LEU A 322 1.98 16.08 6.33
N THR A 323 0.84 16.36 6.92
CA THR A 323 0.56 16.09 8.35
C THR A 323 0.02 14.69 8.63
N SER A 324 -0.16 13.90 7.58
CA SER A 324 -0.81 12.60 7.62
C SER A 324 0.23 11.48 7.65
N THR A 325 -0.17 10.34 8.18
CA THR A 325 0.66 9.13 8.27
C THR A 325 -0.06 8.05 7.50
N THR A 326 0.11 7.97 6.19
CA THR A 326 -0.65 7.05 5.34
C THR A 326 -0.01 5.65 5.35
N PRO A 327 -0.75 4.57 5.04
CA PRO A 327 -0.18 3.21 4.98
C PRO A 327 0.85 3.03 3.86
N TRP A 328 0.82 3.91 2.85
CA TRP A 328 1.72 3.87 1.69
C TRP A 328 2.84 4.88 1.77
N GLN A 329 2.89 5.67 2.86
CA GLN A 329 3.93 6.65 3.04
C GLN A 329 5.29 5.97 3.12
N GLN A 330 6.25 6.53 2.38
CA GLN A 330 7.65 6.17 2.52
C GLN A 330 8.45 7.41 2.89
N GLU A 331 9.36 7.24 3.84
CA GLU A 331 10.40 8.22 4.14
C GLU A 331 11.75 7.60 3.79
N ARG A 332 12.59 8.37 3.09
CA ARG A 332 13.92 7.93 2.66
C ARG A 332 14.94 9.01 2.92
N HIS A 333 16.09 8.64 3.46
CA HIS A 333 17.15 9.60 3.73
C HIS A 333 17.87 9.99 2.43
N VAL A 334 18.23 11.27 2.32
CA VAL A 334 19.08 11.74 1.23
C VAL A 334 20.52 11.42 1.55
N VAL A 335 21.13 10.54 0.76
CA VAL A 335 22.52 10.09 0.93
C VAL A 335 23.51 10.81 0.02
N GLY A 336 23.02 11.52 -0.99
CA GLY A 336 23.88 12.25 -1.92
C GLY A 336 23.10 13.16 -2.88
N MET A 337 23.82 14.09 -3.51
CA MET A 337 23.26 15.01 -4.50
C MET A 337 24.27 15.26 -5.62
N THR A 338 23.77 15.30 -6.85
CA THR A 338 24.56 15.62 -8.05
C THR A 338 23.96 16.86 -8.69
N LYS A 339 24.71 17.98 -8.64
CA LYS A 339 24.30 19.24 -9.28
C LYS A 339 24.66 19.23 -10.76
N SER A 340 23.85 19.88 -11.58
CA SER A 340 24.17 20.08 -13.00
C SER A 340 25.48 20.87 -13.14
N PRO A 341 26.42 20.46 -14.03
CA PRO A 341 27.64 21.20 -14.29
C PRO A 341 27.44 22.38 -15.25
N VAL A 342 26.24 22.51 -15.85
CA VAL A 342 25.91 23.58 -16.80
C VAL A 342 25.71 24.89 -16.05
N GLU A 343 26.44 25.93 -16.46
CA GLU A 343 26.34 27.25 -15.85
C GLU A 343 24.91 27.80 -15.96
N GLY A 344 24.39 28.34 -14.85
CA GLY A 344 23.01 28.83 -14.74
C GLY A 344 21.94 27.74 -14.55
N SER A 345 22.27 26.46 -14.68
CA SER A 345 21.33 25.38 -14.37
C SER A 345 21.14 25.25 -12.86
N THR A 346 19.88 25.18 -12.43
CA THR A 346 19.54 24.91 -11.04
C THR A 346 19.14 23.46 -10.82
N VAL A 347 19.30 22.56 -11.80
CA VAL A 347 18.84 21.18 -11.68
C VAL A 347 19.76 20.36 -10.77
N VAL A 348 19.16 19.58 -9.87
CA VAL A 348 19.87 18.64 -8.99
C VAL A 348 19.19 17.28 -9.00
N LEU A 349 19.99 16.24 -9.14
CA LEU A 349 19.60 14.87 -8.85
C LEU A 349 19.92 14.55 -7.39
N VAL A 350 18.93 14.05 -6.67
CA VAL A 350 19.03 13.68 -5.25
C VAL A 350 18.98 12.16 -5.16
N LYS A 351 19.97 11.57 -4.49
CA LYS A 351 20.07 10.13 -4.27
C LYS A 351 19.49 9.77 -2.90
N LEU A 352 18.58 8.81 -2.90
CA LEU A 352 17.98 8.25 -1.70
C LEU A 352 18.74 7.00 -1.24
N ASP A 353 18.58 6.65 0.03
CA ASP A 353 18.96 5.32 0.54
C ASP A 353 18.15 4.21 -0.13
N SER A 354 18.73 3.00 -0.14
CA SER A 354 18.22 1.82 -0.84
C SER A 354 17.15 1.09 -0.06
#